data_AF-A0A519W4N8-F1
#
_entry.id   AF-A0A519W4N8-F1
#
_cell.length_a   1.000
_cell.length_b   1.000
_cell.length_c   1.000
_cell.angle_alpha   90.00
_cell.angle_beta   90.00
_cell.angle_gamma   90.00
#
_symmetry.space_group_name_H-M   'P 1'
#
loop_
_entity.id
_entity.type
_entity.pdbx_description
1 polymer ?
#
loop_
_entity_poly.entity_id
_entity_poly.type
_entity_poly.pdbx_seq_one_letter_code
_entity_poly.pdbx_strand_id
1 'polypeptide(L)'
;MTQRLRSRVGWLTVFLGITASSILSAQSLPQYSSLQRTQQRELQKTIEQAQTENYRQAVATAQQLSRPIRQISPSGRVVMLRGISPTGELLYDATYSATKAGIST
;
A
#
# COMPACT_ATOMS: atom_id res chain seq x y z
N MET A 1 55.14 32.59 54.90
CA MET A 1 55.38 31.19 54.48
C MET A 1 54.00 30.53 54.42
N THR A 2 53.42 30.10 53.30
CA THR A 2 53.96 29.63 52.02
C THR A 2 52.84 29.77 50.97
N GLN A 3 53.19 30.24 49.77
CA GLN A 3 52.30 30.45 48.62
C GLN A 3 51.63 29.15 48.16
N ARG A 4 50.35 29.18 47.80
CA ARG A 4 49.74 28.16 46.91
C ARG A 4 49.46 28.80 45.55
N LEU A 5 50.43 28.65 44.66
CA LEU A 5 50.34 29.09 43.26
C LEU A 5 49.46 28.13 42.45
N ARG A 6 48.34 28.70 41.98
CA ARG A 6 47.85 28.71 40.59
C ARG A 6 48.05 27.47 39.69
N SER A 7 46.88 27.04 39.18
CA SER A 7 46.55 26.96 37.75
C SER A 7 47.29 25.93 36.90
N ARG A 8 46.66 24.77 36.73
CA ARG A 8 46.96 23.81 35.65
C ARG A 8 46.44 24.36 34.32
N VAL A 9 47.30 25.08 33.61
CA VAL A 9 47.12 25.47 32.21
C VAL A 9 47.81 24.45 31.30
N GLY A 10 47.04 23.87 30.38
CA GLY A 10 47.50 23.24 29.13
C GLY A 10 48.19 21.89 29.29
N TRP A 11 47.99 20.91 28.42
CA TRP A 11 47.95 21.04 26.97
C TRP A 11 46.93 20.09 26.32
N LEU A 12 46.38 20.63 25.23
CA LEU A 12 45.52 20.00 24.25
C LEU A 12 46.29 18.90 23.47
N THR A 13 45.53 17.89 23.04
CA THR A 13 45.70 17.05 21.82
C THR A 13 46.89 16.10 21.69
N VAL A 14 46.60 14.78 21.70
CA VAL A 14 46.90 13.79 20.63
C VAL A 14 45.87 12.65 20.80
N PHE A 15 44.77 12.62 20.06
CA PHE A 15 44.48 11.72 18.91
C PHE A 15 44.94 10.26 19.06
N LEU A 16 44.06 9.34 18.61
CA LEU A 16 44.25 7.89 18.40
C LEU A 16 44.27 7.00 19.65
N GLY A 17 43.31 6.09 19.72
CA GLY A 17 43.61 4.82 20.38
C GLY A 17 42.48 3.99 20.98
N ILE A 18 41.20 4.13 20.60
CA ILE A 18 40.25 3.01 20.78
C ILE A 18 39.35 2.93 19.55
N THR A 19 39.93 2.39 18.49
CA THR A 19 39.19 1.59 17.51
C THR A 19 38.78 0.28 18.20
N ALA A 20 37.65 -0.28 17.76
CA ALA A 20 37.06 -1.57 18.13
C ALA A 20 36.00 -1.54 19.25
N SER A 21 34.89 -2.23 18.96
CA SER A 21 33.69 -2.43 19.78
C SER A 21 32.72 -1.24 19.69
N SER A 22 31.70 -1.22 18.83
CA SER A 22 30.96 -2.34 18.27
C SER A 22 30.12 -1.80 17.13
N ILE A 23 30.32 -2.35 15.93
CA ILE A 23 29.33 -2.26 14.87
C ILE A 23 28.17 -3.13 15.37
N LEU A 24 27.25 -2.54 16.14
CA LEU A 24 25.92 -3.13 16.32
C LEU A 24 25.32 -3.15 14.91
N SER A 25 25.51 -4.27 14.21
CA SER A 25 24.64 -4.64 13.12
C SER A 25 23.24 -4.72 13.72
N ALA A 26 22.50 -3.61 13.60
CA ALA A 26 21.08 -3.58 13.88
C ALA A 26 20.46 -4.65 12.97
N GLN A 27 20.25 -5.84 13.52
CA GLN A 27 19.54 -6.91 12.83
C GLN A 27 18.17 -6.34 12.53
N SER A 28 17.90 -6.11 11.24
CA SER A 28 16.60 -5.65 10.79
C SER A 28 15.57 -6.61 11.33
N LEU A 29 14.77 -6.15 12.30
CA LEU A 29 13.63 -6.91 12.78
C LEU A 29 12.82 -7.31 11.55
N PRO A 30 12.52 -8.61 11.35
CA PRO A 30 11.69 -9.02 10.24
C PRO A 30 10.35 -8.27 10.38
N GLN A 31 10.01 -7.46 9.38
CA GLN A 31 8.81 -6.60 9.41
C GLN A 31 7.53 -7.38 9.73
N TYR A 32 7.51 -8.69 9.42
CA TYR A 32 6.44 -9.62 9.78
C TYR A 32 6.99 -10.99 10.15
N SER A 33 6.44 -11.59 11.20
CA SER A 33 6.69 -12.98 11.57
C SER A 33 6.13 -13.94 10.51
N SER A 34 6.62 -15.18 10.48
CA SER A 34 6.11 -16.23 9.57
C SER A 34 4.60 -16.43 9.71
N LEU A 35 4.11 -16.42 10.95
CA LEU A 35 2.70 -16.52 11.28
C LEU A 35 1.88 -15.34 10.73
N GLN A 36 2.39 -14.11 10.87
CA GLN A 36 1.74 -12.91 10.31
C GLN A 36 1.66 -12.97 8.78
N ARG A 37 2.73 -13.44 8.11
CA ARG A 37 2.72 -13.61 6.64
C ARG A 37 1.69 -14.65 6.19
N THR A 38 1.55 -15.75 6.93
CA THR A 38 0.52 -16.77 6.64
C THR A 38 -0.87 -16.18 6.80
N GLN A 39 -1.13 -15.46 7.89
CA GLN A 39 -2.42 -14.79 8.11
C GLN A 39 -2.74 -13.78 7.01
N GLN A 40 -1.76 -12.99 6.57
CA GLN A 40 -1.93 -12.03 5.48
C GLN A 40 -2.31 -12.72 4.16
N ARG A 41 -1.68 -13.86 3.84
CA ARG A 41 -2.00 -14.64 2.64
C ARG A 41 -3.42 -15.22 2.70
N GLU A 42 -3.81 -15.76 3.85
CA GLU A 42 -5.17 -16.30 4.04
C GLU A 42 -6.23 -15.19 3.93
N LEU A 43 -5.96 -14.02 4.51
CA LEU A 43 -6.82 -12.84 4.36
C LEU A 43 -6.94 -12.40 2.90
N GLN A 44 -5.80 -12.30 2.19
CA GLN A 44 -5.79 -11.94 0.78
C GLN A 44 -6.65 -12.91 -0.04
N LYS A 45 -6.43 -14.23 0.14
CA LYS A 45 -7.21 -15.27 -0.54
C LYS A 45 -8.70 -15.16 -0.24
N THR A 46 -9.06 -14.91 1.03
CA THR A 46 -10.46 -14.76 1.45
C THR A 46 -11.10 -13.55 0.77
N ILE A 47 -10.39 -12.41 0.69
CA ILE A 47 -10.87 -11.20 0.03
C ILE A 47 -11.06 -11.44 -1.47
N GLU A 48 -10.08 -12.08 -2.14
CA GLU A 48 -10.16 -12.39 -3.57
C GLU A 48 -11.34 -13.33 -3.89
N GLN A 49 -11.57 -14.34 -3.05
CA GLN A 49 -12.72 -15.24 -3.17
C GLN A 49 -14.04 -14.49 -3.00
N ALA A 50 -14.14 -13.64 -1.97
CA ALA A 50 -15.35 -12.85 -1.73
C ALA A 50 -15.64 -11.87 -2.88
N GLN A 51 -14.61 -11.21 -3.43
CA GLN A 51 -14.76 -10.33 -4.59
C GLN A 51 -15.22 -11.09 -5.83
N THR A 52 -14.63 -12.27 -6.08
CA THR A 52 -15.00 -13.12 -7.22
C THR A 52 -16.46 -13.56 -7.13
N GLU A 53 -16.90 -13.99 -5.95
CA GLU A 53 -18.27 -14.43 -5.75
C GLU A 53 -19.26 -13.27 -5.85
N ASN A 54 -18.94 -12.12 -5.25
CA ASN A 54 -19.76 -10.91 -5.37
C ASN A 54 -19.90 -10.49 -6.85
N TYR A 55 -18.79 -10.47 -7.60
CA TYR A 55 -18.83 -10.14 -9.02
C TYR A 55 -19.67 -11.15 -9.82
N ARG A 56 -19.54 -12.45 -9.54
CA ARG A 56 -20.35 -13.50 -10.19
C ARG A 56 -21.85 -13.26 -9.96
N GLN A 57 -22.25 -12.96 -8.73
CA GLN A 57 -23.63 -12.66 -8.38
C GLN A 57 -24.12 -11.37 -9.04
N ALA A 58 -23.27 -10.34 -9.11
CA ALA A 58 -23.58 -9.10 -9.80
C ALA A 58 -23.82 -9.33 -11.29
N VAL A 59 -22.99 -10.14 -11.94
CA VAL A 59 -23.15 -10.50 -13.36
C VAL A 59 -24.47 -11.25 -13.57
N ALA A 60 -24.78 -12.24 -12.74
CA ALA A 60 -26.04 -12.98 -12.83
C ALA A 60 -27.26 -12.05 -12.66
N THR A 61 -27.19 -11.15 -11.68
CA THR A 61 -28.26 -10.17 -11.41
C THR A 61 -28.40 -9.17 -12.57
N ALA A 62 -27.27 -8.68 -13.12
CA ALA A 62 -27.28 -7.79 -14.27
C ALA A 62 -27.90 -8.47 -15.50
N GLN A 63 -27.58 -9.74 -15.74
CA GLN A 63 -28.18 -10.54 -16.82
C GLN A 63 -29.69 -10.71 -16.61
N GLN A 64 -30.14 -11.05 -15.41
CA GLN A 64 -31.56 -11.16 -15.08
C GLN A 64 -32.31 -9.84 -15.31
N LEU A 65 -31.68 -8.72 -14.98
CA LEU A 65 -32.24 -7.38 -15.19
C LEU A 65 -32.00 -6.82 -16.61
N SER A 66 -31.45 -7.62 -17.53
CA SER A 66 -31.08 -7.20 -18.89
C SER A 66 -30.22 -5.92 -18.93
N ARG A 67 -29.33 -5.75 -17.94
CA ARG A 67 -28.42 -4.62 -17.84
C ARG A 67 -27.04 -4.97 -18.41
N PRO A 68 -26.38 -4.02 -19.08
CA PRO A 68 -25.05 -4.26 -19.63
C PRO A 68 -24.01 -4.41 -18.51
N ILE A 69 -23.06 -5.32 -18.70
CA ILE A 69 -21.86 -5.47 -17.84
C ILE A 69 -20.83 -4.39 -18.17
N ARG A 70 -20.77 -3.95 -19.43
CA ARG A 70 -19.92 -2.86 -19.89
C ARG A 70 -20.63 -2.06 -20.96
N GLN A 71 -20.59 -0.75 -20.84
CA GLN A 71 -21.15 0.20 -21.81
C GLN A 71 -20.09 1.25 -22.14
N ILE A 72 -19.86 1.46 -23.43
CA ILE A 72 -18.97 2.52 -23.92
C ILE A 72 -19.84 3.56 -24.62
N SER A 73 -19.84 4.77 -24.10
CA SER A 73 -20.51 5.91 -24.73
C SER A 73 -19.65 6.50 -25.86
N PRO A 74 -20.27 7.15 -26.86
CA PRO A 74 -19.54 7.89 -27.90
C PRO A 74 -18.61 8.98 -27.36
N SER A 75 -18.96 9.58 -26.21
CA SER A 75 -18.14 10.56 -25.48
C SER A 75 -16.86 9.98 -24.84
N GLY A 76 -16.58 8.68 -25.01
CA GLY A 76 -15.44 8.02 -24.39
C GLY A 76 -15.66 7.62 -22.92
N ARG A 77 -16.87 7.85 -22.37
CA ARG A 77 -17.26 7.34 -21.04
C ARG A 77 -17.43 5.83 -21.10
N VAL A 78 -16.75 5.11 -20.20
CA VAL A 78 -16.85 3.67 -20.02
C VAL A 78 -17.51 3.41 -18.68
N VAL A 79 -18.66 2.76 -18.69
CA VAL A 79 -19.38 2.30 -17.50
C VAL A 79 -19.20 0.78 -17.41
N MET A 80 -18.72 0.29 -16.28
CA MET A 80 -18.44 -1.14 -16.08
C MET A 80 -19.01 -1.62 -14.75
N LEU A 81 -19.62 -2.80 -14.76
CA LEU A 81 -20.14 -3.44 -13.57
C LEU A 81 -18.98 -3.79 -12.64
N ARG A 82 -19.06 -3.35 -11.38
CA ARG A 82 -18.07 -3.62 -10.34
C ARG A 82 -18.49 -4.78 -9.44
N GLY A 83 -19.78 -4.84 -9.10
CA GLY A 83 -20.27 -5.81 -8.12
C GLY A 83 -21.71 -5.52 -7.69
N ILE A 84 -22.09 -6.12 -6.57
CA ILE A 84 -23.40 -5.95 -5.95
C ILE A 84 -23.23 -5.40 -4.53
N SER A 85 -24.08 -4.46 -4.15
CA SER A 85 -24.12 -3.91 -2.80
C SER A 85 -24.67 -4.96 -1.81
N PRO A 86 -24.47 -4.77 -0.49
CA PRO A 86 -25.10 -5.61 0.52
C PRO A 86 -26.64 -5.63 0.45
N THR A 87 -27.25 -4.59 -0.15
CA THR A 87 -28.70 -4.47 -0.34
C THR A 87 -29.19 -5.06 -1.66
N GLY A 88 -28.30 -5.61 -2.50
CA GLY A 88 -28.66 -6.22 -3.78
C GLY A 88 -28.61 -5.27 -4.99
N GLU A 89 -28.09 -4.06 -4.83
CA GLU A 89 -28.01 -3.08 -5.90
C GLU A 89 -26.77 -3.30 -6.77
N LEU A 90 -26.90 -3.17 -8.08
CA LEU A 90 -25.76 -3.26 -9.00
C LEU A 90 -24.90 -1.99 -8.92
N LEU A 91 -23.61 -2.18 -8.68
CA LEU A 91 -22.63 -1.10 -8.57
C LEU A 91 -21.83 -0.99 -9.86
N TYR A 92 -21.71 0.22 -10.37
CA TYR A 92 -21.00 0.52 -11.61
C TYR A 92 -19.91 1.57 -11.39
N ASP A 93 -18.75 1.33 -12.00
CA ASP A 93 -17.68 2.31 -12.09
C ASP A 93 -17.78 3.04 -13.43
N ALA A 94 -17.60 4.37 -13.41
CA ALA A 94 -17.58 5.20 -14.60
C ALA A 94 -16.19 5.82 -14.76
N THR A 95 -15.52 5.50 -15.86
CA THR A 95 -14.20 6.04 -16.21
C THR A 95 -14.28 6.76 -17.56
N TYR A 96 -13.41 7.73 -17.78
CA TYR A 96 -13.26 8.38 -19.08
C TYR A 96 -12.02 7.83 -19.79
N SER A 97 -12.18 7.36 -21.03
CA SER A 97 -11.05 6.99 -21.87
C SER A 97 -10.49 8.25 -22.55
N ALA A 98 -9.32 8.70 -22.12
CA ALA A 98 -8.60 9.81 -22.74
C ALA A 98 -8.27 9.54 -24.23
N THR A 99 -8.15 8.28 -24.62
CA THR A 99 -7.83 7.85 -26.00
C THR A 99 -8.92 8.23 -27.02
N LYS A 100 -10.19 8.32 -26.62
CA LYS A 100 -11.28 8.79 -27.50
C LYS A 100 -11.60 10.28 -27.32
N ALA A 101 -11.24 10.87 -26.19
CA ALA A 101 -11.44 12.29 -25.94
C ALA A 101 -10.60 13.20 -26.86
N GLY A 102 -9.48 12.70 -27.39
CA GLY A 102 -8.60 13.46 -28.29
C GLY A 102 -8.97 13.45 -29.78
N ILE A 103 -10.01 12.71 -30.21
CA ILE A 103 -10.44 12.66 -31.63
C ILE A 103 -11.50 13.75 -31.94
N SER A 104 -11.94 14.49 -30.92
CA SER A 104 -12.93 15.58 -31.06
C SER A 104 -12.29 16.93 -30.74
N THR A 105 -11.33 17.37 -31.57
CA THR A 105 -10.90 18.77 -31.63
C THR A 105 -10.50 19.14 -33.05
#